data_AF-A0A1I3CCR8-F1
#
_entry.id   AF-A0A1I3CCR8-F1
#
_cell.length_a   1.000
_cell.length_b   1.000
_cell.length_c   1.000
_cell.angle_alpha   90.00
_cell.angle_beta   90.00
_cell.angle_gamma   90.00
#
_symmetry.space_group_name_H-M   'P 1'
#
loop_
_entity.id
_entity.type
_entity.pdbx_description
1 polymer ?
#
loop_
_entity_poly.entity_id
_entity_poly.type
_entity_poly.pdbx_seq_one_letter_code
_entity_poly.pdbx_strand_id
1 'polypeptide(L)'
;MADVNNLQLLWFALIGVLFAGFFFLEGFDFGVGMATRFVAKDLPERNQLISTIGPVWDGNEVWLITAGGALFASFPGWYASLFSGFYLILLIILFGLIIRGVSFEFRSKMQTPATRAIWDWTLFIGSLIVPFFFGLMFTSMVKGMPMDAEGNIRATFTDYFNLFSIVGGVAMVLLCFLHGLNYIRLKTIGEVHVRAGVYAKRLYIVLFIGLAAFAGLLYTSTDFFTVHPVSTWSLLALIIVLSILATFGAYKDKEILAFITSGLTLVALVALLFFGLFPRVMVSSISAENSLMISEASSTPYTLKIMSWVSLTFLPIVLGYQTWSYYVFRKRIKKESGVEDSYGG
;
A
#
# COMPACT_ATOMS: atom_id res chain seq x y z
N MET A 1 -31.35 -5.97 -8.00
CA MET A 1 -29.99 -5.43 -8.19
C MET A 1 -30.05 -4.59 -9.44
N ALA A 2 -29.67 -3.32 -9.39
CA ALA A 2 -29.49 -2.53 -10.60
C ALA A 2 -28.43 -3.22 -11.48
N ASP A 3 -28.68 -3.31 -12.79
CA ASP A 3 -27.74 -3.93 -13.73
C ASP A 3 -26.43 -3.13 -13.74
N VAL A 4 -25.38 -3.69 -13.15
CA VAL A 4 -24.04 -3.09 -13.18
C VAL A 4 -23.56 -3.10 -14.64
N ASN A 5 -23.31 -1.91 -15.19
CA ASN A 5 -22.81 -1.79 -16.55
C ASN A 5 -21.36 -2.29 -16.62
N ASN A 6 -20.99 -2.95 -17.73
CA ASN A 6 -19.62 -3.38 -18.03
C ASN A 6 -18.57 -2.27 -17.80
N LEU A 7 -18.89 -1.02 -18.13
CA LEU A 7 -17.97 0.11 -17.88
C LEU A 7 -17.79 0.41 -16.39
N GLN A 8 -18.87 0.31 -15.60
CA GLN A 8 -18.78 0.48 -14.15
C GLN A 8 -17.94 -0.64 -13.52
N LEU A 9 -18.17 -1.89 -13.94
CA LEU A 9 -17.37 -3.03 -13.49
C LEU A 9 -15.88 -2.87 -13.87
N LEU A 10 -15.61 -2.46 -15.11
CA LEU A 10 -14.25 -2.18 -15.58
C LEU A 10 -13.55 -1.16 -14.68
N TRP A 11 -14.20 -0.02 -14.42
CA TRP A 11 -13.61 1.04 -13.62
C TRP A 11 -13.44 0.66 -12.15
N PHE A 12 -14.38 -0.09 -11.58
CA PHE A 12 -14.23 -0.65 -10.23
C PHE A 12 -12.99 -1.56 -10.15
N ALA A 13 -12.81 -2.44 -11.13
CA ALA A 13 -11.65 -3.32 -11.21
C ALA A 13 -10.34 -2.53 -11.43
N LEU A 14 -10.34 -1.51 -12.28
CA LEU A 14 -9.17 -0.66 -12.53
C LEU A 14 -8.75 0.11 -11.27
N ILE A 15 -9.68 0.59 -10.45
CA ILE A 15 -9.34 1.20 -9.16
C ILE A 15 -8.68 0.17 -8.24
N GLY A 16 -9.20 -1.05 -8.19
CA GLY A 16 -8.57 -2.16 -7.45
C GLY A 16 -7.14 -2.43 -7.93
N VAL A 17 -6.91 -2.44 -9.25
CA VAL A 17 -5.58 -2.59 -9.86
C VAL A 17 -4.65 -1.43 -9.48
N LEU A 18 -5.16 -0.18 -9.48
CA LEU A 18 -4.35 0.99 -9.11
C LEU A 18 -3.90 0.93 -7.65
N PHE A 19 -4.80 0.58 -6.71
CA PHE A 19 -4.42 0.38 -5.31
C PHE A 19 -3.51 -0.84 -5.11
N ALA A 20 -3.75 -1.94 -5.82
CA ALA A 20 -2.90 -3.12 -5.76
C ALA A 20 -1.48 -2.83 -6.27
N GLY A 21 -1.36 -2.11 -7.39
CA GLY A 21 -0.09 -1.65 -7.93
C GLY A 21 0.60 -0.66 -7.00
N PHE A 22 -0.14 0.29 -6.42
CA PHE A 22 0.38 1.18 -5.39
C PHE A 22 0.98 0.42 -4.22
N PHE A 23 0.26 -0.52 -3.59
CA PHE A 23 0.82 -1.26 -2.45
C PHE A 23 1.94 -2.21 -2.85
N PHE A 24 1.93 -2.76 -4.07
CA PHE A 24 3.06 -3.54 -4.56
C PHE A 24 4.32 -2.67 -4.70
N LEU A 25 4.20 -1.49 -5.31
CA LEU A 25 5.34 -0.64 -5.62
C LEU A 25 5.77 0.21 -4.41
N GLU A 26 4.83 0.92 -3.81
CA GLU A 26 5.09 1.78 -2.65
C GLU A 26 5.32 0.98 -1.36
N GLY A 27 4.77 -0.23 -1.28
CA GLY A 27 4.87 -1.05 -0.07
C GLY A 27 6.33 -1.33 0.31
N PHE A 28 7.20 -1.58 -0.69
CA PHE A 28 8.62 -1.75 -0.39
C PHE A 28 9.34 -0.42 -0.10
N ASP A 29 8.90 0.70 -0.67
CA ASP A 29 9.45 2.03 -0.37
C ASP A 29 9.19 2.40 1.10
N PHE A 30 7.96 2.16 1.59
CA PHE A 30 7.64 2.27 3.02
C PHE A 30 8.51 1.34 3.86
N GLY A 31 8.67 0.08 3.44
CA GLY A 31 9.53 -0.87 4.16
C GLY A 31 11.00 -0.45 4.22
N VAL A 32 11.55 0.09 3.13
CA VAL A 32 12.91 0.64 3.08
C VAL A 32 13.03 1.87 3.98
N GLY A 33 12.06 2.79 3.93
CA GLY A 33 12.02 3.96 4.81
C GLY A 33 12.01 3.59 6.29
N MET A 34 11.23 2.57 6.69
CA MET A 34 11.25 2.02 8.04
C MET A 34 12.61 1.37 8.41
N ALA A 35 13.23 0.68 7.46
CA ALA A 35 14.51 0.00 7.66
C ALA A 35 15.69 0.95 7.93
N THR A 36 15.59 2.23 7.54
CA THR A 36 16.61 3.25 7.84
C THR A 36 16.88 3.42 9.35
N ARG A 37 15.91 3.09 10.20
CA ARG A 37 16.05 3.10 11.67
C ARG A 37 16.05 1.72 12.30
N PHE A 38 15.25 0.78 11.80
CA PHE A 38 15.19 -0.56 12.38
C PHE A 38 16.34 -1.49 11.96
N VAL A 39 16.98 -1.26 10.82
CA VAL A 39 17.94 -2.20 10.22
C VAL A 39 19.33 -1.61 10.01
N ALA A 40 19.40 -0.36 9.54
CA ALA A 40 20.66 0.35 9.34
C ALA A 40 21.25 0.83 10.68
N LYS A 41 22.54 0.58 10.89
CA LYS A 41 23.26 0.93 12.12
C LYS A 41 24.01 2.25 12.02
N ASP A 42 24.50 2.57 10.82
CA ASP A 42 25.32 3.74 10.56
C ASP A 42 24.80 4.56 9.37
N LEU A 43 25.38 5.74 9.18
CA LEU A 43 24.99 6.66 8.10
C LEU A 43 25.22 6.06 6.70
N PRO A 44 26.37 5.42 6.38
CA PRO A 44 26.55 4.81 5.06
C PRO A 44 25.53 3.70 4.76
N GLU A 45 25.13 2.90 5.74
CA GLU A 45 24.05 1.92 5.54
C GLU A 45 22.69 2.58 5.30
N ARG A 46 22.36 3.68 6.01
CA ARG A 46 21.14 4.45 5.72
C ARG A 46 21.14 5.00 4.30
N ASN A 47 22.29 5.53 3.85
CA ASN A 47 22.44 6.01 2.48
C ASN A 47 22.28 4.87 1.48
N GLN A 48 22.92 3.72 1.72
CA GLN A 48 22.78 2.54 0.86
C GLN A 48 21.31 2.13 0.70
N LEU A 49 20.53 2.10 1.79
CA LEU A 49 19.10 1.80 1.75
C LEU A 49 18.31 2.82 0.94
N ILE A 50 18.49 4.11 1.21
CA ILE A 50 17.77 5.19 0.51
C ILE A 50 18.06 5.18 -0.99
N SER A 51 19.33 4.95 -1.37
CA SER A 51 19.71 4.86 -2.78
C SER A 51 19.02 3.72 -3.54
N THR A 52 18.51 2.68 -2.85
CA THR A 52 17.79 1.58 -3.52
C THR A 52 16.43 1.99 -4.08
N ILE A 53 15.84 3.04 -3.53
CA ILE A 53 14.50 3.54 -3.90
C ILE A 53 14.53 4.93 -4.53
N GLY A 54 15.64 5.68 -4.35
CA GLY A 54 15.84 7.02 -4.90
C GLY A 54 15.39 7.21 -6.36
N PRO A 55 15.72 6.30 -7.30
CA PRO A 55 15.32 6.45 -8.70
C PRO A 55 13.86 6.11 -9.04
N VAL A 56 13.09 5.51 -8.11
CA VAL A 56 11.78 4.92 -8.43
C VAL A 56 10.63 5.37 -7.51
N TRP A 57 10.92 5.84 -6.30
CA TRP A 57 9.89 6.13 -5.27
C TRP A 57 8.86 7.16 -5.75
N ASP A 58 9.29 8.24 -6.42
CA ASP A 58 8.39 9.28 -6.89
C ASP A 58 7.40 8.73 -7.95
N GLY A 59 7.90 7.90 -8.87
CA GLY A 59 7.07 7.21 -9.85
C GLY A 59 6.11 6.19 -9.23
N ASN A 60 6.48 5.59 -8.10
CA ASN A 60 5.59 4.68 -7.37
C ASN A 60 4.43 5.44 -6.70
N GLU A 61 4.68 6.63 -6.15
CA GLU A 61 3.64 7.47 -5.52
C GLU A 61 2.57 7.92 -6.53
N VAL A 62 2.92 8.09 -7.80
CA VAL A 62 1.98 8.44 -8.88
C VAL A 62 0.84 7.43 -9.01
N TRP A 63 1.03 6.16 -8.61
CA TRP A 63 -0.05 5.17 -8.58
C TRP A 63 -1.18 5.57 -7.62
N LEU A 64 -0.84 6.13 -6.45
CA LEU A 64 -1.84 6.62 -5.50
C LEU A 64 -2.55 7.86 -6.02
N ILE A 65 -1.80 8.80 -6.61
CA ILE A 65 -2.38 10.02 -7.20
C ILE A 65 -3.36 9.63 -8.31
N THR A 66 -2.97 8.67 -9.16
CA THR A 66 -3.80 8.14 -10.23
C THR A 66 -5.01 7.40 -9.67
N ALA A 67 -4.86 6.62 -8.59
CA ALA A 67 -5.97 5.96 -7.91
C ALA A 67 -7.00 6.98 -7.40
N GLY A 68 -6.55 8.04 -6.73
CA GLY A 68 -7.42 9.12 -6.26
C GLY A 68 -8.10 9.90 -7.39
N GLY A 69 -7.36 10.23 -8.46
CA GLY A 69 -7.91 10.89 -9.64
C GLY A 69 -8.91 10.01 -10.42
N ALA A 70 -8.60 8.72 -10.57
CA ALA A 70 -9.50 7.75 -11.18
C ALA A 70 -10.77 7.55 -10.34
N LEU A 71 -10.64 7.51 -9.00
CA LEU A 71 -11.76 7.44 -8.08
C LEU A 71 -12.67 8.66 -8.25
N PHE A 72 -12.10 9.87 -8.24
CA PHE A 72 -12.84 11.11 -8.48
C PHE A 72 -13.56 11.12 -9.83
N ALA A 73 -12.88 10.70 -10.89
CA ALA A 73 -13.41 10.79 -12.25
C ALA A 73 -14.42 9.68 -12.60
N SER A 74 -14.25 8.46 -12.07
CA SER A 74 -15.13 7.32 -12.37
C SER A 74 -16.20 7.04 -11.31
N PHE A 75 -15.94 7.35 -10.03
CA PHE A 75 -16.88 7.18 -8.93
C PHE A 75 -16.91 8.42 -8.01
N PRO A 76 -17.41 9.57 -8.49
CA PRO A 76 -17.42 10.82 -7.71
C PRO A 76 -18.19 10.70 -6.40
N GLY A 77 -19.26 9.89 -6.34
CA GLY A 77 -19.98 9.64 -5.09
C GLY A 77 -19.12 8.90 -4.07
N TRP A 78 -18.38 7.86 -4.51
CA TRP A 78 -17.44 7.14 -3.66
C TRP A 78 -16.31 8.07 -3.18
N TYR A 79 -15.74 8.86 -4.08
CA TYR A 79 -14.72 9.84 -3.76
C TYR A 79 -15.21 10.82 -2.68
N ALA A 80 -16.39 11.42 -2.87
CA ALA A 80 -16.92 12.42 -1.95
C ALA A 80 -17.14 11.85 -0.55
N SER A 81 -17.83 10.71 -0.42
CA SER A 81 -18.09 10.09 0.87
C SER A 81 -16.81 9.59 1.55
N LEU A 82 -15.86 9.01 0.80
CA LEU A 82 -14.59 8.54 1.34
C LEU A 82 -13.75 9.71 1.87
N PHE A 83 -13.55 10.76 1.07
CA PHE A 83 -12.67 11.88 1.44
C PHE A 83 -13.26 12.77 2.53
N SER A 84 -14.58 12.97 2.53
CA SER A 84 -15.25 13.72 3.60
C SER A 84 -15.35 12.92 4.90
N GLY A 85 -15.72 11.64 4.82
CA GLY A 85 -15.82 10.76 5.99
C GLY A 85 -14.47 10.56 6.66
N PHE A 86 -13.45 10.14 5.91
CA PHE A 86 -12.12 9.86 6.42
C PHE A 86 -11.19 11.08 6.44
N TYR A 87 -11.73 12.30 6.48
CA TYR A 87 -10.95 13.55 6.34
C TYR A 87 -9.68 13.59 7.20
N LEU A 88 -9.79 13.36 8.51
CA LEU A 88 -8.62 13.40 9.41
C LEU A 88 -7.61 12.29 9.13
N ILE A 89 -8.09 11.09 8.76
CA ILE A 89 -7.23 9.95 8.44
C ILE A 89 -6.46 10.20 7.14
N LEU A 90 -7.14 10.67 6.10
CA LEU A 90 -6.54 11.02 4.82
C LEU A 90 -5.61 12.23 4.95
N LEU A 91 -5.92 13.18 5.82
CA LEU A 91 -5.03 14.30 6.15
C LEU A 91 -3.72 13.79 6.79
N ILE A 92 -3.81 12.85 7.74
CA ILE A 92 -2.63 12.23 8.35
C ILE A 92 -1.80 11.47 7.30
N ILE A 93 -2.45 10.71 6.43
CA ILE A 93 -1.79 10.03 5.30
C ILE A 93 -1.06 11.04 4.42
N LEU A 94 -1.73 12.12 4.03
CA LEU A 94 -1.17 13.19 3.20
C LEU A 94 0.06 13.83 3.87
N PHE A 95 -0.04 14.22 5.15
CA PHE A 95 1.12 14.75 5.87
C PHE A 95 2.26 13.74 5.97
N GLY A 96 1.95 12.46 6.21
CA GLY A 96 2.95 11.39 6.22
C GLY A 96 3.69 11.26 4.89
N LEU A 97 2.97 11.32 3.77
CA LEU A 97 3.53 11.29 2.42
C LEU A 97 4.38 12.53 2.13
N ILE A 98 3.87 13.74 2.41
CA ILE A 98 4.61 15.00 2.22
C ILE A 98 5.92 14.96 2.98
N ILE A 99 5.86 14.65 4.28
CA ILE A 99 7.03 14.60 5.16
C ILE A 99 8.04 13.57 4.65
N ARG A 100 7.58 12.43 4.14
CA ARG A 100 8.44 11.40 3.55
C ARG A 100 9.16 11.93 2.29
N GLY A 101 8.43 12.52 1.34
CA GLY A 101 8.98 13.08 0.12
C GLY A 101 10.04 14.15 0.38
N VAL A 102 9.74 15.13 1.23
CA VAL A 102 10.73 16.17 1.59
C VAL A 102 11.92 15.62 2.37
N SER A 103 11.75 14.51 3.09
CA SER A 103 12.85 13.87 3.82
C SER A 103 13.90 13.29 2.87
N PHE A 104 13.53 12.80 1.68
CA PHE A 104 14.51 12.36 0.69
C PHE A 104 15.36 13.54 0.16
N GLU A 105 14.69 14.65 -0.17
CA GLU A 105 15.32 15.83 -0.78
C GLU A 105 16.18 16.64 0.19
N PHE A 106 15.70 16.87 1.41
CA PHE A 106 16.35 17.80 2.34
C PHE A 106 17.44 17.14 3.18
N ARG A 107 17.36 15.82 3.39
CA ARG A 107 18.35 15.08 4.16
C ARG A 107 19.77 15.19 3.60
N SER A 108 19.93 15.12 2.28
CA SER A 108 21.24 15.22 1.60
C SER A 108 21.86 16.62 1.73
N LYS A 109 21.02 17.64 1.95
CA LYS A 109 21.42 19.05 2.06
C LYS A 109 21.83 19.44 3.49
N MET A 110 21.62 18.57 4.47
CA MET A 110 21.95 18.88 5.87
C MET A 110 23.45 18.80 6.15
N GLN A 111 24.00 19.88 6.71
CA GLN A 111 25.42 20.01 7.06
C GLN A 111 25.77 19.35 8.39
N THR A 112 24.86 19.30 9.37
CA THR A 112 25.14 18.74 10.70
C THR A 112 24.48 17.36 10.89
N PRO A 113 25.09 16.46 11.67
CA PRO A 113 24.50 15.17 11.98
C PRO A 113 23.14 15.28 12.68
N ALA A 114 22.97 16.29 13.54
CA ALA A 114 21.72 16.52 14.29
C ALA A 114 20.56 16.88 13.36
N THR A 115 20.75 17.81 12.43
CA THR A 115 19.68 18.19 11.49
C THR A 115 19.39 17.10 10.48
N ARG A 116 20.40 16.33 10.05
CA ARG A 116 20.18 15.13 9.23
C ARG A 116 19.38 14.05 9.97
N ALA A 117 19.62 13.88 11.27
CA ALA A 117 18.90 12.91 12.08
C ALA A 117 17.39 13.22 12.19
N ILE A 118 17.01 14.49 12.14
CA ILE A 118 15.58 14.90 12.06
C ILE A 118 14.96 14.31 10.80
N TRP A 119 15.59 14.49 9.63
CA TRP A 119 15.07 13.97 8.36
C TRP A 119 15.07 12.43 8.28
N ASP A 120 16.08 11.79 8.87
CA ASP A 120 16.08 10.32 9.03
C ASP A 120 14.88 9.85 9.90
N TRP A 121 14.48 10.62 10.93
CA TRP A 121 13.33 10.27 11.78
C TRP A 121 12.00 10.53 11.09
N THR A 122 11.88 11.63 10.36
CA THR A 122 10.66 11.97 9.63
C THR A 122 10.42 11.01 8.46
N LEU A 123 11.48 10.57 7.76
CA LEU A 123 11.41 9.49 6.77
C LEU A 123 10.85 8.21 7.38
N PHE A 124 11.39 7.81 8.54
CA PHE A 124 10.94 6.64 9.28
C PHE A 124 9.46 6.76 9.70
N ILE A 125 9.08 7.88 10.32
CA ILE A 125 7.72 8.11 10.83
C ILE A 125 6.71 8.12 9.66
N GLY A 126 7.00 8.86 8.58
CA GLY A 126 6.12 8.90 7.41
C GLY A 126 5.93 7.51 6.78
N SER A 127 7.01 6.73 6.71
CA SER A 127 6.99 5.37 6.16
C SER A 127 6.26 4.34 7.05
N LEU A 128 6.03 4.66 8.32
CA LEU A 128 5.27 3.82 9.26
C LEU A 128 3.81 4.24 9.34
N ILE A 129 3.55 5.55 9.49
CA ILE A 129 2.21 6.10 9.69
C ILE A 129 1.33 5.88 8.46
N VAL A 130 1.87 6.09 7.24
CA VAL A 130 1.08 5.99 6.01
C VAL A 130 0.47 4.59 5.82
N PRO A 131 1.24 3.48 5.79
CA PRO A 131 0.65 2.15 5.66
C PRO A 131 -0.26 1.77 6.84
N PHE A 132 0.03 2.24 8.06
CA PHE A 132 -0.85 2.04 9.21
C PHE A 132 -2.24 2.63 8.98
N PHE A 133 -2.31 3.91 8.59
CA PHE A 133 -3.58 4.59 8.40
C PHE A 133 -4.32 4.12 7.15
N PHE A 134 -3.63 3.68 6.10
CA PHE A 134 -4.28 2.98 4.99
C PHE A 134 -4.93 1.68 5.44
N GLY A 135 -4.22 0.84 6.21
CA GLY A 135 -4.77 -0.41 6.74
C GLY A 135 -5.98 -0.16 7.64
N LEU A 136 -5.89 0.82 8.53
CA LEU A 136 -7.00 1.26 9.39
C LEU A 136 -8.19 1.77 8.58
N MET A 137 -7.96 2.61 7.57
CA MET A 137 -9.01 3.15 6.72
C MET A 137 -9.76 2.05 5.98
N PHE A 138 -9.04 1.17 5.26
CA PHE A 138 -9.66 0.13 4.46
C PHE A 138 -10.43 -0.89 5.31
N THR A 139 -9.91 -1.27 6.47
CA THR A 139 -10.60 -2.20 7.37
C THR A 139 -11.84 -1.60 8.02
N SER A 140 -11.79 -0.33 8.45
CA SER A 140 -12.98 0.39 8.90
C SER A 140 -14.03 0.54 7.79
N MET A 141 -13.59 0.81 6.56
CA MET A 141 -14.48 0.93 5.40
C MET A 141 -15.22 -0.38 5.08
N VAL A 142 -14.54 -1.54 5.15
CA VAL A 142 -15.18 -2.85 4.87
C VAL A 142 -15.99 -3.40 6.06
N LYS A 143 -15.66 -2.99 7.28
CA LYS A 143 -16.49 -3.25 8.47
C LYS A 143 -17.83 -2.51 8.39
N GLY A 144 -17.81 -1.33 7.77
CA GLY A 144 -18.95 -0.46 7.61
C GLY A 144 -18.87 0.76 8.52
N MET A 145 -19.29 1.90 7.98
CA MET A 145 -19.25 3.21 8.63
C MET A 145 -20.67 3.75 8.85
N PRO A 146 -20.90 4.58 9.88
CA PRO A 146 -22.23 5.16 10.12
C PRO A 146 -22.56 6.20 9.04
N MET A 147 -23.13 5.71 7.94
CA MET A 147 -23.41 6.47 6.72
C MET A 147 -24.91 6.59 6.47
N ASP A 148 -25.38 7.82 6.28
CA ASP A 148 -26.78 8.12 5.93
C ASP A 148 -27.07 7.90 4.44
N ALA A 149 -28.33 8.10 4.04
CA ALA A 149 -28.80 7.85 2.68
C ALA A 149 -28.16 8.79 1.64
N GLU A 150 -27.71 9.97 2.08
CA GLU A 150 -27.00 10.95 1.25
C GLU A 150 -25.49 10.65 1.14
N GLY A 151 -25.01 9.59 1.80
CA GLY A 151 -23.61 9.19 1.78
C GLY A 151 -22.72 9.99 2.73
N ASN A 152 -23.29 10.73 3.70
CA ASN A 152 -22.50 11.43 4.72
C ASN A 152 -22.15 10.46 5.86
N ILE A 153 -20.88 10.43 6.23
CA ILE A 153 -20.39 9.63 7.35
C ILE A 153 -20.35 10.48 8.61
N ARG A 154 -21.09 10.07 9.65
CA ARG A 154 -21.09 10.70 10.98
C ARG A 154 -20.43 9.77 12.00
N ALA A 155 -19.13 9.56 11.82
CA ALA A 155 -18.36 8.63 12.61
C ALA A 155 -17.75 9.27 13.86
N THR A 156 -17.62 8.44 14.89
CA THR A 156 -16.93 8.72 16.14
C THR A 156 -15.54 8.08 16.13
N PHE A 157 -14.74 8.37 17.16
CA PHE A 157 -13.39 7.83 17.28
C PHE A 157 -13.35 6.29 17.22
N THR A 158 -14.31 5.60 17.86
CA THR A 158 -14.34 4.12 17.93
C THR A 158 -14.76 3.46 16.62
N ASP A 159 -15.42 4.18 15.72
CA ASP A 159 -15.72 3.67 14.38
C ASP A 159 -14.41 3.50 13.60
N TYR A 160 -13.48 4.46 13.74
CA TYR A 160 -12.17 4.42 13.11
C TYR A 160 -11.16 3.56 13.85
N PHE A 161 -11.11 3.65 15.18
CA PHE A 161 -10.13 2.98 16.04
C PHE A 161 -10.83 1.88 16.84
N ASN A 162 -10.92 0.71 16.23
CA ASN A 162 -11.44 -0.50 16.84
C ASN A 162 -10.46 -1.65 16.62
N LEU A 163 -10.72 -2.80 17.24
CA LEU A 163 -9.80 -3.93 17.18
C LEU A 163 -9.49 -4.38 15.75
N PHE A 164 -10.51 -4.47 14.88
CA PHE A 164 -10.31 -4.87 13.50
C PHE A 164 -9.47 -3.86 12.72
N SER A 165 -9.72 -2.57 12.93
CA SER A 165 -9.01 -1.53 12.18
C SER A 165 -7.57 -1.31 12.64
N ILE A 166 -7.31 -1.45 13.94
CA ILE A 166 -5.94 -1.43 14.49
C ILE A 166 -5.15 -2.64 13.99
N VAL A 167 -5.75 -3.84 13.99
CA VAL A 167 -5.10 -5.04 13.44
C VAL A 167 -4.83 -4.87 11.94
N GLY A 168 -5.77 -4.30 11.18
CA GLY A 168 -5.58 -3.95 9.78
C GLY A 168 -4.40 -3.01 9.54
N GLY A 169 -4.31 -1.94 10.33
CA GLY A 169 -3.19 -0.98 10.27
C GLY A 169 -1.84 -1.63 10.61
N VAL A 170 -1.76 -2.39 11.69
CA VAL A 170 -0.53 -3.10 12.09
C VAL A 170 -0.13 -4.15 11.04
N ALA A 171 -1.10 -4.89 10.49
CA ALA A 171 -0.85 -5.87 9.44
C ALA A 171 -0.27 -5.22 8.18
N MET A 172 -0.82 -4.06 7.76
CA MET A 172 -0.29 -3.31 6.61
C MET A 172 1.13 -2.81 6.85
N VAL A 173 1.44 -2.29 8.05
CA VAL A 173 2.83 -1.91 8.40
C VAL A 173 3.76 -3.12 8.30
N LEU A 174 3.37 -4.27 8.86
CA LEU A 174 4.19 -5.47 8.84
C LEU A 174 4.40 -6.03 7.42
N LEU A 175 3.35 -6.05 6.60
CA LEU A 175 3.42 -6.48 5.20
C LEU A 175 4.33 -5.57 4.37
N CYS A 176 4.15 -4.25 4.45
CA CYS A 176 5.03 -3.29 3.77
C CYS A 176 6.48 -3.40 4.26
N PHE A 177 6.69 -3.56 5.58
CA PHE A 177 8.03 -3.73 6.13
C PHE A 177 8.70 -5.01 5.64
N LEU A 178 8.00 -6.16 5.66
CA LEU A 178 8.51 -7.41 5.09
C LEU A 178 8.80 -7.30 3.59
N HIS A 179 7.92 -6.64 2.83
CA HIS A 179 8.13 -6.41 1.40
C HIS A 179 9.39 -5.56 1.15
N GLY A 180 9.58 -4.50 1.91
CA GLY A 180 10.81 -3.69 1.89
C GLY A 180 12.06 -4.45 2.31
N LEU A 181 12.00 -5.31 3.34
CA LEU A 181 13.15 -6.15 3.72
C LEU A 181 13.55 -7.10 2.58
N ASN A 182 12.58 -7.70 1.87
CA ASN A 182 12.89 -8.53 0.70
C ASN A 182 13.47 -7.71 -0.45
N TYR A 183 12.96 -6.50 -0.69
CA TYR A 183 13.50 -5.58 -1.69
C TYR A 183 14.94 -5.16 -1.35
N ILE A 184 15.24 -4.83 -0.09
CA ILE A 184 16.59 -4.51 0.39
C ILE A 184 17.55 -5.65 0.05
N ARG A 185 17.16 -6.91 0.30
CA ARG A 185 18.00 -8.06 -0.04
C ARG A 185 18.29 -8.14 -1.54
N LEU A 186 17.25 -7.94 -2.36
CA LEU A 186 17.36 -7.92 -3.82
C LEU A 186 18.34 -6.84 -4.31
N LYS A 187 18.35 -5.69 -3.64
CA LYS A 187 19.02 -4.46 -4.09
C LYS A 187 20.33 -4.14 -3.41
N THR A 188 20.70 -4.81 -2.32
CA THR A 188 21.91 -4.50 -1.55
C THR A 188 22.86 -5.68 -1.44
N ILE A 189 24.11 -5.38 -1.08
CA ILE A 189 25.12 -6.35 -0.65
C ILE A 189 25.72 -5.96 0.70
N GLY A 190 26.40 -6.89 1.35
CA GLY A 190 27.12 -6.65 2.61
C GLY A 190 26.25 -6.87 3.85
N GLU A 191 26.55 -6.17 4.94
CA GLU A 191 25.93 -6.46 6.23
C GLU A 191 24.43 -6.15 6.29
N VAL A 192 23.99 -5.06 5.64
CA VAL A 192 22.57 -4.66 5.64
C VAL A 192 21.71 -5.70 4.92
N HIS A 193 22.24 -6.32 3.86
CA HIS A 193 21.62 -7.43 3.14
C HIS A 193 21.38 -8.63 4.08
N VAL A 194 22.41 -9.04 4.81
CA VAL A 194 22.34 -10.20 5.72
C VAL A 194 21.36 -9.91 6.86
N ARG A 195 21.44 -8.72 7.48
CA ARG A 195 20.52 -8.34 8.57
C ARG A 195 19.07 -8.24 8.12
N ALA A 196 18.80 -7.70 6.92
CA ALA A 196 17.46 -7.68 6.36
C ALA A 196 16.89 -9.11 6.20
N GLY A 197 17.72 -10.07 5.79
CA GLY A 197 17.37 -11.49 5.74
C GLY A 197 17.02 -12.08 7.12
N VAL A 198 17.81 -11.78 8.16
CA VAL A 198 17.54 -12.25 9.52
C VAL A 198 16.23 -11.68 10.06
N TYR A 199 16.00 -10.37 9.88
CA TYR A 199 14.74 -9.74 10.29
C TYR A 199 13.53 -10.31 9.55
N ALA A 200 13.63 -10.48 8.22
CA ALA A 200 12.54 -11.04 7.43
C ALA A 200 12.16 -12.45 7.92
N LYS A 201 13.14 -13.35 8.11
CA LYS A 201 12.90 -14.73 8.60
C LYS A 201 12.15 -14.77 9.93
N ARG A 202 12.44 -13.84 10.85
CA ARG A 202 11.76 -13.75 12.16
C ARG A 202 10.36 -13.13 12.03
N LEU A 203 10.23 -12.06 11.26
CA LEU A 203 8.99 -11.31 11.13
C LEU A 203 7.91 -12.05 10.34
N TYR A 204 8.28 -12.99 9.45
CA TYR A 204 7.29 -13.87 8.82
C TYR A 204 6.52 -14.74 9.82
N ILE A 205 7.14 -15.14 10.94
CA ILE A 205 6.43 -15.88 12.00
C ILE A 205 5.34 -15.00 12.61
N VAL A 206 5.68 -13.73 12.88
CA VAL A 206 4.73 -12.72 13.39
C VAL A 206 3.64 -12.44 12.35
N LEU A 207 3.99 -12.45 11.05
CA LEU A 207 3.02 -12.25 9.98
C LEU A 207 1.91 -13.31 10.00
N PHE A 208 2.24 -14.60 10.16
CA PHE A 208 1.21 -15.63 10.20
C PHE A 208 0.24 -15.50 11.38
N ILE A 209 0.73 -15.03 12.54
CA ILE A 209 -0.13 -14.72 13.68
C ILE A 209 -1.05 -13.53 13.33
N GLY A 210 -0.49 -12.49 12.71
CA GLY A 210 -1.26 -11.33 12.23
C GLY A 210 -2.30 -11.69 11.17
N LEU A 211 -1.97 -12.56 10.21
CA LEU A 211 -2.89 -13.03 9.17
C LEU A 211 -4.03 -13.86 9.75
N ALA A 212 -3.74 -14.72 10.74
CA ALA A 212 -4.78 -15.47 11.45
C ALA A 212 -5.72 -14.54 12.23
N ALA A 213 -5.18 -13.57 12.95
CA ALA A 213 -5.96 -12.56 13.66
C ALA A 213 -6.81 -11.72 12.70
N PHE A 214 -6.23 -11.27 11.59
CA PHE A 214 -6.93 -10.53 10.55
C PHE A 214 -8.07 -11.36 9.93
N ALA A 215 -7.83 -12.63 9.57
CA ALA A 215 -8.85 -13.49 8.99
C ALA A 215 -10.01 -13.77 9.97
N GLY A 216 -9.72 -14.00 11.25
CA GLY A 216 -10.75 -14.18 12.27
C GLY A 216 -11.57 -12.92 12.53
N LEU A 217 -10.93 -11.75 12.52
CA LEU A 217 -11.62 -10.47 12.64
C LEU A 217 -12.42 -10.13 11.38
N LEU A 218 -11.90 -10.44 10.19
CA LEU A 218 -12.64 -10.31 8.94
C LEU A 218 -13.92 -11.16 8.97
N TYR A 219 -13.83 -12.41 9.43
CA TYR A 219 -14.97 -13.32 9.55
C TYR A 219 -16.06 -12.79 10.49
N THR A 220 -15.66 -12.14 11.58
CA THR A 220 -16.60 -11.64 12.60
C THR A 220 -17.07 -10.21 12.37
N SER A 221 -16.31 -9.41 11.62
CA SER A 221 -16.56 -7.97 11.45
C SER A 221 -17.13 -7.59 10.09
N THR A 222 -17.18 -8.51 9.12
CA THR A 222 -17.73 -8.24 7.78
C THR A 222 -18.67 -9.34 7.31
N ASP A 223 -19.46 -9.05 6.28
CA ASP A 223 -20.39 -9.98 5.64
C ASP A 223 -19.76 -10.79 4.48
N PHE A 224 -18.45 -10.62 4.23
CA PHE A 224 -17.75 -11.15 3.05
C PHE A 224 -17.94 -12.67 2.88
N PHE A 225 -17.90 -13.42 3.97
CA PHE A 225 -18.05 -14.88 3.95
C PHE A 225 -19.47 -15.34 3.67
N THR A 226 -20.46 -14.46 3.81
CA THR A 226 -21.86 -14.77 3.52
C THR A 226 -22.24 -14.33 2.11
N VAL A 227 -21.80 -13.14 1.70
CA VAL A 227 -22.12 -12.56 0.38
C VAL A 227 -21.24 -13.15 -0.72
N HIS A 228 -19.95 -13.35 -0.45
CA HIS A 228 -18.95 -13.82 -1.42
C HIS A 228 -18.09 -14.97 -0.88
N PRO A 229 -18.70 -16.10 -0.45
CA PRO A 229 -17.96 -17.17 0.23
C PRO A 229 -16.79 -17.72 -0.60
N VAL A 230 -17.02 -18.01 -1.88
CA VAL A 230 -16.03 -18.66 -2.75
C VAL A 230 -14.81 -17.77 -2.96
N SER A 231 -14.99 -16.51 -3.36
CA SER A 231 -13.87 -15.59 -3.59
C SER A 231 -13.17 -15.22 -2.29
N THR A 232 -13.91 -14.99 -1.19
CA THR A 232 -13.33 -14.70 0.14
C THR A 232 -12.40 -15.82 0.61
N TRP A 233 -12.88 -17.07 0.63
CA TRP A 233 -12.06 -18.21 1.06
C TRP A 233 -10.88 -18.45 0.11
N SER A 234 -11.09 -18.31 -1.20
CA SER A 234 -10.03 -18.51 -2.19
C SER A 234 -8.93 -17.47 -2.08
N LEU A 235 -9.27 -16.19 -1.87
CA LEU A 235 -8.30 -15.10 -1.73
C LEU A 235 -7.56 -15.17 -0.39
N LEU A 236 -8.23 -15.57 0.70
CA LEU A 236 -7.53 -15.85 1.96
C LEU A 236 -6.55 -17.01 1.82
N ALA A 237 -6.95 -18.11 1.18
CA ALA A 237 -6.04 -19.22 0.88
C ALA A 237 -4.85 -18.76 0.02
N LEU A 238 -5.10 -17.92 -0.99
CA LEU A 238 -4.06 -17.35 -1.84
C LEU A 238 -3.08 -16.48 -1.04
N ILE A 239 -3.57 -15.61 -0.14
CA ILE A 239 -2.72 -14.78 0.74
C ILE A 239 -1.81 -15.66 1.60
N ILE A 240 -2.34 -16.76 2.16
CA ILE A 240 -1.56 -17.71 2.96
C ILE A 240 -0.50 -18.41 2.09
N VAL A 241 -0.88 -18.93 0.92
CA VAL A 241 0.05 -19.60 0.00
C VAL A 241 1.18 -18.66 -0.43
N LEU A 242 0.85 -17.43 -0.83
CA LEU A 242 1.85 -16.43 -1.23
C LEU A 242 2.77 -16.05 -0.07
N SER A 243 2.23 -15.90 1.15
CA SER A 243 3.03 -15.64 2.35
C SER A 243 3.97 -16.80 2.70
N ILE A 244 3.53 -18.05 2.50
CA ILE A 244 4.36 -19.25 2.66
C ILE A 244 5.48 -19.26 1.61
N LEU A 245 5.19 -18.97 0.35
CA LEU A 245 6.19 -18.89 -0.71
C LEU A 245 7.20 -17.75 -0.44
N ALA A 246 6.73 -16.63 0.10
CA ALA A 246 7.58 -15.50 0.48
C ALA A 246 8.52 -15.87 1.63
N THR A 247 7.99 -16.58 2.63
CA THR A 247 8.76 -17.15 3.74
C THR A 247 9.79 -18.15 3.21
N PHE A 248 9.38 -19.11 2.39
CA PHE A 248 10.27 -20.09 1.78
C PHE A 248 11.40 -19.41 0.98
N GLY A 249 11.06 -18.43 0.16
CA GLY A 249 12.04 -17.62 -0.58
C GLY A 249 13.02 -16.92 0.36
N ALA A 250 12.53 -16.36 1.47
CA ALA A 250 13.37 -15.70 2.45
C ALA A 250 14.32 -16.67 3.15
N TYR A 251 13.85 -17.86 3.55
CA TYR A 251 14.63 -18.89 4.26
C TYR A 251 15.65 -19.60 3.36
N LYS A 252 15.32 -19.82 2.08
CA LYS A 252 16.21 -20.43 1.07
C LYS A 252 17.05 -19.42 0.30
N ASP A 253 17.02 -18.16 0.73
CA ASP A 253 17.75 -17.06 0.12
C ASP A 253 17.46 -16.88 -1.40
N LYS A 254 16.24 -17.26 -1.82
CA LYS A 254 15.68 -16.97 -3.15
C LYS A 254 15.00 -15.61 -3.13
N GLU A 255 15.80 -14.56 -3.23
CA GLU A 255 15.36 -13.17 -3.02
C GLU A 255 14.25 -12.71 -3.98
N ILE A 256 14.34 -13.05 -5.27
CA ILE A 256 13.31 -12.70 -6.26
C ILE A 256 11.97 -13.34 -5.89
N LEU A 257 11.99 -14.63 -5.51
CA LEU A 257 10.78 -15.33 -5.08
C LEU A 257 10.17 -14.65 -3.85
N ALA A 258 10.99 -14.32 -2.85
CA ALA A 258 10.55 -13.65 -1.63
C ALA A 258 9.93 -12.27 -1.93
N PHE A 259 10.57 -11.48 -2.77
CA PHE A 259 10.09 -10.15 -3.16
C PHE A 259 8.76 -10.23 -3.93
N ILE A 260 8.71 -11.01 -5.02
CA ILE A 260 7.51 -11.10 -5.87
C ILE A 260 6.32 -11.63 -5.06
N THR A 261 6.49 -12.69 -4.27
CA THR A 261 5.37 -13.30 -3.55
C THR A 261 4.92 -12.47 -2.34
N SER A 262 5.81 -11.73 -1.67
CA SER A 262 5.40 -10.75 -0.66
C SER A 262 4.61 -9.58 -1.28
N GLY A 263 5.01 -9.09 -2.45
CA GLY A 263 4.24 -8.07 -3.19
C GLY A 263 2.89 -8.60 -3.66
N LEU A 264 2.84 -9.82 -4.21
CA LEU A 264 1.59 -10.47 -4.60
C LEU A 264 0.67 -10.73 -3.41
N THR A 265 1.20 -10.88 -2.19
CA THR A 265 0.40 -10.99 -0.97
C THR A 265 -0.37 -9.68 -0.72
N LEU A 266 0.27 -8.52 -0.91
CA LEU A 266 -0.38 -7.21 -0.84
C LEU A 266 -1.45 -7.05 -1.94
N VAL A 267 -1.15 -7.48 -3.17
CA VAL A 267 -2.11 -7.48 -4.29
C VAL A 267 -3.33 -8.36 -3.96
N ALA A 268 -3.11 -9.57 -3.43
CA ALA A 268 -4.20 -10.47 -3.05
C ALA A 268 -5.04 -9.92 -1.88
N LEU A 269 -4.43 -9.18 -0.95
CA LEU A 269 -5.14 -8.48 0.11
C LEU A 269 -6.05 -7.38 -0.45
N VAL A 270 -5.55 -6.55 -1.37
CA VAL A 270 -6.39 -5.55 -2.04
C VAL A 270 -7.52 -6.22 -2.82
N ALA A 271 -7.22 -7.29 -3.56
CA ALA A 271 -8.26 -8.06 -4.25
C ALA A 271 -9.32 -8.60 -3.28
N LEU A 272 -8.94 -9.16 -2.13
CA LEU A 272 -9.86 -9.64 -1.10
C LEU A 272 -10.85 -8.54 -0.68
N LEU A 273 -10.36 -7.33 -0.42
CA LEU A 273 -11.21 -6.21 -0.02
C LEU A 273 -12.17 -5.78 -1.13
N PHE A 274 -11.69 -5.67 -2.37
CA PHE A 274 -12.53 -5.27 -3.51
C PHE A 274 -13.58 -6.33 -3.87
N PHE A 275 -13.22 -7.62 -3.86
CA PHE A 275 -14.16 -8.71 -4.10
C PHE A 275 -15.21 -8.81 -3.01
N GLY A 276 -14.84 -8.60 -1.74
CA GLY A 276 -15.81 -8.61 -0.65
C GLY A 276 -16.72 -7.39 -0.63
N LEU A 277 -16.24 -6.23 -1.08
CA LEU A 277 -17.05 -5.03 -1.22
C LEU A 277 -18.07 -5.13 -2.35
N PHE A 278 -17.68 -5.70 -3.49
CA PHE A 278 -18.51 -5.77 -4.69
C PHE A 278 -19.94 -6.26 -4.38
N PRO A 279 -21.02 -5.68 -4.95
CA PRO A 279 -21.06 -4.50 -5.82
C PRO A 279 -21.17 -3.17 -5.05
N ARG A 280 -20.88 -3.17 -3.74
CA ARG A 280 -20.75 -1.94 -2.93
C ARG A 280 -19.36 -1.35 -3.12
N VAL A 281 -19.28 -0.04 -2.96
CA VAL A 281 -18.01 0.68 -2.85
C VAL A 281 -17.73 1.12 -1.41
N MET A 282 -18.78 1.35 -0.62
CA MET A 282 -18.71 1.55 0.83
C MET A 282 -19.91 0.90 1.54
N VAL A 283 -19.69 0.36 2.74
CA VAL A 283 -20.71 -0.31 3.55
C VAL A 283 -21.24 0.65 4.61
N SER A 284 -22.57 0.75 4.74
CA SER A 284 -23.18 1.49 5.86
C SER A 284 -23.45 0.55 7.04
N SER A 285 -23.11 1.00 8.25
CA SER A 285 -23.46 0.32 9.51
C SER A 285 -24.84 0.71 10.05
N ILE A 286 -25.49 1.74 9.50
CA ILE A 286 -26.83 2.20 9.93
C ILE A 286 -27.91 1.33 9.30
N SER A 287 -27.85 1.13 7.99
CA SER A 287 -28.77 0.30 7.22
C SER A 287 -28.07 -0.22 5.98
N ALA A 288 -28.34 -1.47 5.60
CA ALA A 288 -27.79 -2.05 4.38
C ALA A 288 -28.20 -1.27 3.12
N GLU A 289 -29.38 -0.65 3.13
CA GLU A 289 -29.92 0.17 2.04
C GLU A 289 -29.13 1.47 1.81
N ASN A 290 -28.44 1.97 2.84
CA ASN A 290 -27.58 3.15 2.74
C ASN A 290 -26.17 2.81 2.23
N SER A 291 -25.87 1.54 1.94
CA SER A 291 -24.56 1.18 1.38
C SER A 291 -24.43 1.74 -0.03
N LEU A 292 -23.31 2.40 -0.30
CA LEU A 292 -23.10 3.05 -1.57
C LEU A 292 -22.75 2.00 -2.63
N MET A 293 -23.57 1.89 -3.68
CA MET A 293 -23.39 0.91 -4.74
C MET A 293 -22.57 1.46 -5.90
N ILE A 294 -21.89 0.57 -6.65
CA ILE A 294 -21.20 0.90 -7.91
C ILE A 294 -22.13 1.65 -8.88
N SER A 295 -23.39 1.23 -8.98
CA SER A 295 -24.38 1.81 -9.90
C SER A 295 -24.75 3.26 -9.56
N GLU A 296 -24.68 3.62 -8.28
CA GLU A 296 -25.11 4.92 -7.75
C GLU A 296 -23.94 5.89 -7.65
N ALA A 297 -22.76 5.38 -7.32
CA ALA A 297 -21.56 6.19 -7.14
C ALA A 297 -20.86 6.58 -8.45
N SER A 298 -21.16 5.89 -9.55
CA SER A 298 -20.42 6.02 -10.81
C SER A 298 -20.77 7.28 -11.60
N SER A 299 -19.80 7.76 -12.37
CA SER A 299 -20.00 8.76 -13.41
C SER A 299 -20.90 8.26 -14.54
N THR A 300 -21.35 9.20 -15.38
CA THR A 300 -22.18 8.87 -16.55
C THR A 300 -21.48 7.89 -17.50
N PRO A 301 -22.24 7.07 -18.26
CA PRO A 301 -21.65 6.13 -19.23
C PRO A 301 -20.73 6.80 -20.25
N TYR A 302 -21.03 8.03 -20.65
CA TYR A 302 -20.21 8.81 -21.58
C TYR A 302 -18.84 9.14 -20.99
N THR A 303 -18.82 9.64 -19.74
CA THR A 303 -17.58 9.91 -19.01
C THR A 303 -16.72 8.65 -18.86
N LEU A 304 -17.32 7.55 -18.41
CA LEU A 304 -16.60 6.28 -18.25
C LEU A 304 -16.02 5.78 -19.58
N LYS A 305 -16.75 5.91 -20.68
CA LYS A 305 -16.29 5.55 -22.02
C LYS A 305 -15.09 6.39 -22.47
N ILE A 306 -15.13 7.70 -22.28
CA ILE A 306 -14.00 8.59 -22.62
C ILE A 306 -12.77 8.20 -21.82
N MET A 307 -12.91 8.07 -20.50
CA MET A 307 -11.79 7.72 -19.64
C MET A 307 -11.20 6.38 -20.04
N SER A 308 -12.02 5.38 -20.44
CA SER A 308 -11.51 4.07 -20.87
C SER A 308 -10.62 4.18 -22.10
N TRP A 309 -10.96 5.04 -23.07
CA TRP A 309 -10.09 5.29 -24.23
C TRP A 309 -8.79 5.98 -23.84
N VAL A 310 -8.86 6.97 -22.93
CA VAL A 310 -7.68 7.66 -22.40
C VAL A 310 -6.76 6.66 -21.69
N SER A 311 -7.29 5.84 -20.79
CA SER A 311 -6.51 4.82 -20.07
C SER A 311 -5.93 3.78 -21.02
N LEU A 312 -6.68 3.28 -21.99
CA LEU A 312 -6.18 2.31 -22.97
C LEU A 312 -4.99 2.85 -23.77
N THR A 313 -4.95 4.17 -23.99
CA THR A 313 -3.87 4.83 -24.75
C THR A 313 -2.65 5.10 -23.86
N PHE A 314 -2.82 5.71 -22.70
CA PHE A 314 -1.71 6.17 -21.87
C PHE A 314 -1.14 5.09 -20.94
N LEU A 315 -1.97 4.16 -20.44
CA LEU A 315 -1.52 3.15 -19.48
C LEU A 315 -0.39 2.27 -20.04
N PRO A 316 -0.45 1.75 -21.29
CA PRO A 316 0.67 0.97 -21.83
C PRO A 316 1.96 1.77 -21.95
N ILE A 317 1.88 3.05 -22.27
CA ILE A 317 3.04 3.96 -22.37
C ILE A 317 3.69 4.14 -21.00
N VAL A 318 2.87 4.43 -19.98
CA VAL A 318 3.32 4.59 -18.59
C VAL A 318 3.95 3.30 -18.07
N LEU A 319 3.31 2.15 -18.29
CA LEU A 319 3.86 0.85 -17.88
C LEU A 319 5.16 0.51 -18.61
N GLY A 320 5.26 0.82 -19.90
CA GLY A 320 6.48 0.64 -20.68
C GLY A 320 7.64 1.47 -20.14
N TYR A 321 7.39 2.77 -19.89
CA TYR A 321 8.38 3.67 -19.28
C TYR A 321 8.79 3.22 -17.88
N GLN A 322 7.82 2.86 -17.02
CA GLN A 322 8.10 2.40 -15.67
C GLN A 322 8.94 1.11 -15.69
N THR A 323 8.57 0.15 -16.54
CA THR A 323 9.32 -1.11 -16.71
C THR A 323 10.76 -0.83 -17.17
N TRP A 324 10.94 0.10 -18.10
CA TRP A 324 12.25 0.53 -18.55
C TRP A 324 13.07 1.18 -17.43
N SER A 325 12.47 2.05 -16.62
CA SER A 325 13.13 2.65 -15.45
C SER A 325 13.64 1.57 -14.47
N TYR A 326 12.79 0.61 -14.09
CA TYR A 326 13.20 -0.51 -13.24
C TYR A 326 14.31 -1.36 -13.86
N TYR A 327 14.27 -1.57 -15.19
CA TYR A 327 15.32 -2.29 -15.90
C TYR A 327 16.67 -1.54 -15.85
N VAL A 328 16.66 -0.23 -16.06
CA VAL A 328 17.87 0.62 -15.99
C VAL A 328 18.48 0.57 -14.59
N PHE A 329 17.68 0.72 -13.55
CA PHE A 329 18.14 0.76 -12.16
C PHE A 329 18.24 -0.61 -11.48
N ARG A 330 18.26 -1.73 -12.22
CA ARG A 330 18.20 -3.09 -11.64
C ARG A 330 19.40 -3.53 -10.80
N LYS A 331 20.59 -2.92 -10.99
CA LYS A 331 21.83 -3.36 -10.34
C LYS A 331 21.76 -3.23 -8.81
N ARG A 332 22.56 -4.04 -8.10
CA ARG A 332 22.71 -3.95 -6.63
C ARG A 332 23.59 -2.78 -6.24
N ILE A 333 23.29 -2.18 -5.10
CA ILE A 333 23.96 -1.03 -4.51
C ILE A 333 24.90 -1.52 -3.40
N LYS A 334 26.16 -1.11 -3.47
CA LYS A 334 27.17 -1.38 -2.44
C LYS A 334 27.13 -0.29 -1.37
N LYS A 335 27.58 -0.61 -0.16
CA LYS A 335 27.89 0.41 0.84
C LYS A 335 29.05 1.24 0.31
N GLU A 336 28.88 2.55 0.20
CA GLU A 336 30.02 3.43 -0.08
C GLU A 336 31.00 3.33 1.09
N SER A 337 32.20 2.84 0.80
CA SER A 337 33.34 2.99 1.70
C SER A 337 33.72 4.46 1.67
N GLY A 338 33.52 5.19 2.77
CA GLY A 338 33.80 6.62 2.81
C GLY A 338 35.28 6.92 2.55
N VAL A 339 35.61 7.14 1.27
CA VAL A 339 36.56 8.09 0.70
C VAL A 339 36.15 8.26 -0.76
N GLU A 340 35.35 9.28 -1.04
CA GLU A 340 35.47 10.10 -2.25
C GLU A 340 34.66 11.38 -2.00
N ASP A 341 35.36 12.41 -1.53
CA ASP A 341 35.00 13.78 -1.83
C ASP A 341 35.02 13.92 -3.36
N SER A 342 33.85 13.79 -3.99
CA SER A 342 33.65 14.27 -5.36
C SER A 342 32.48 15.23 -5.38
N TYR A 343 32.57 16.30 -4.60
CA TYR A 343 32.11 17.60 -5.08
C TYR A 343 33.11 18.05 -6.15
N GLY A 344 32.80 17.72 -7.40
CA GLY A 344 33.57 18.17 -8.56
C GLY A 344 32.67 18.22 -9.79
N GLY A 345 32.18 19.41 -10.13
CA GLY A 345 31.45 19.73 -11.35
C GLY A 345 30.12 20.41 -11.10
#